data_AF-A0A806TDB0-F1
#
_entry.id   AF-A0A806TDB0-F1
#
_cell.length_a   1.000
_cell.length_b   1.000
_cell.length_c   1.000
_cell.angle_alpha   90.00
_cell.angle_beta   90.00
_cell.angle_gamma   90.00
#
_symmetry.space_group_name_H-M   'P 1'
#
loop_
_entity.id
_entity.type
_entity.pdbx_description
1 polymer ?
#
loop_
_entity_poly.entity_id
_entity_poly.type
_entity_poly.pdbx_seq_one_letter_code
_entity_poly.pdbx_strand_id
1 'polypeptide(L)'
;MLIYLHYTLGSHGLLAAMQEQYGDRTFSLGQVDADPSRCVLFDLSNRPDTVFNAGVDARVDYQVGADQLTGLVNLQSFNVEKSERQLLRQRLANALDDAKNYGMKTGLMLTRNDNNATVMLTSWEEPQ
;
A
#
# COMPACT_ATOMS: atom_id res chain seq x y z
N MET A 1 -0.47 -4.67 13.45
CA MET A 1 0.03 -3.32 13.10
C MET A 1 1.26 -3.49 12.25
N LEU A 2 1.12 -3.07 11.01
CA LEU A 2 2.16 -3.10 9.99
C LEU A 2 3.16 -1.96 10.23
N ILE A 3 4.44 -2.24 10.03
CA ILE A 3 5.58 -1.30 10.14
C ILE A 3 6.24 -1.13 8.77
N TYR A 4 6.33 -2.22 8.00
CA TYR A 4 6.94 -2.24 6.68
C TYR A 4 5.93 -2.73 5.64
N LEU A 5 5.91 -2.04 4.50
CA LEU A 5 5.15 -2.47 3.34
C LEU A 5 6.01 -2.25 2.10
N HIS A 6 6.16 -3.31 1.31
CA HIS A 6 6.85 -3.26 0.03
C HIS A 6 5.85 -3.55 -1.07
N TYR A 7 5.99 -2.91 -2.23
CA TYR A 7 5.15 -3.25 -3.37
C TYR A 7 5.82 -3.06 -4.72
N THR A 8 5.42 -3.86 -5.69
CA THR A 8 5.92 -3.77 -7.06
C THR A 8 4.79 -3.88 -8.07
N LEU A 9 5.05 -3.43 -9.30
CA LEU A 9 4.12 -3.48 -10.43
C LEU A 9 4.72 -4.36 -11.51
N GLY A 10 3.90 -5.20 -12.13
CA GLY A 10 4.36 -6.12 -13.16
C GLY A 10 3.20 -6.78 -13.90
N SER A 11 3.50 -7.71 -14.80
CA SER A 11 2.48 -8.57 -15.38
C SER A 11 1.99 -9.59 -14.36
N HIS A 12 0.77 -10.07 -14.53
CA HIS A 12 0.19 -11.10 -13.65
C HIS A 12 1.10 -12.33 -13.52
N GLY A 13 1.58 -12.88 -14.64
CA GLY A 13 2.42 -14.09 -14.62
C GLY A 13 3.72 -13.92 -13.85
N LEU A 14 4.36 -12.75 -13.95
CA LEU A 14 5.57 -12.44 -13.18
C LEU A 14 5.27 -12.38 -11.68
N LEU A 15 4.24 -11.63 -11.29
CA LEU A 15 3.93 -11.40 -9.88
C LEU A 15 3.36 -12.64 -9.19
N ALA A 16 2.56 -13.45 -9.89
CA ALA A 16 2.09 -14.73 -9.38
C ALA A 16 3.25 -15.71 -9.13
N ALA A 17 4.23 -15.78 -10.05
CA ALA A 17 5.42 -16.61 -9.85
C ALA A 17 6.28 -16.15 -8.66
N MET A 18 6.38 -14.83 -8.40
CA MET A 18 7.06 -14.33 -7.22
C MET A 18 6.34 -14.74 -5.92
N GLN A 19 5.01 -14.69 -5.90
CA GLN A 19 4.23 -15.13 -4.75
C GLN A 19 4.46 -16.62 -4.43
N GLU A 20 4.54 -17.47 -5.45
CA GLU A 20 4.86 -18.90 -5.29
C GLU A 20 6.30 -19.14 -4.82
N GLN A 21 7.26 -18.38 -5.35
CA GLN A 21 8.68 -18.50 -5.00
C GLN A 21 8.96 -18.18 -3.53
N TYR A 22 8.26 -17.20 -2.96
CA TYR A 22 8.45 -16.73 -1.59
C TYR A 22 7.27 -17.09 -0.68
N GLY A 23 6.95 -18.39 -0.59
CA GLY A 23 5.79 -18.88 0.17
C GLY A 23 5.84 -18.65 1.70
N ASP A 24 6.95 -18.15 2.24
CA ASP A 24 7.07 -17.72 3.64
C ASP A 24 6.63 -16.25 3.87
N ARG A 25 6.23 -15.56 2.79
CA ARG A 25 5.74 -14.19 2.79
C ARG A 25 4.21 -14.15 2.68
N THR A 26 3.61 -13.10 3.22
CA THR A 26 2.19 -12.78 3.09
C THR A 26 2.03 -11.73 1.99
N PHE A 27 1.49 -12.12 0.84
CA PHE A 27 1.26 -11.21 -0.28
C PHE A 27 -0.22 -10.88 -0.51
N SER A 28 -0.47 -9.72 -1.11
CA SER A 28 -1.75 -9.37 -1.74
C SER A 28 -1.51 -8.93 -3.19
N LEU A 29 -2.09 -9.67 -4.14
CA LEU A 29 -2.02 -9.40 -5.57
C LEU A 29 -3.30 -8.69 -6.03
N GLY A 30 -3.17 -7.53 -6.65
CA GLY A 30 -4.28 -6.75 -7.20
C GLY A 30 -4.09 -6.45 -8.68
N GLN A 31 -5.19 -6.35 -9.41
CA GLN A 31 -5.21 -5.85 -10.79
C GLN A 31 -5.31 -4.32 -10.78
N VAL A 32 -4.53 -3.63 -11.62
CA VAL A 32 -4.68 -2.19 -11.80
C VAL A 32 -5.88 -1.91 -12.72
N ASP A 33 -6.90 -1.24 -12.21
CA ASP A 33 -8.14 -0.95 -12.95
C ASP A 33 -7.89 -0.14 -14.23
N ALA A 34 -7.05 0.90 -14.14
CA ALA A 34 -6.69 1.74 -15.28
C ALA A 34 -5.85 1.05 -16.36
N ASP A 35 -5.25 -0.11 -16.05
CA ASP A 35 -4.43 -0.89 -16.97
C ASP A 35 -4.52 -2.39 -16.64
N PRO A 36 -5.45 -3.13 -17.27
CA PRO A 36 -5.63 -4.56 -17.04
C PRO A 36 -4.43 -5.43 -17.41
N SER A 37 -3.41 -4.89 -18.09
CA SER A 37 -2.17 -5.63 -18.33
C SER A 37 -1.20 -5.61 -17.14
N ARG A 38 -1.47 -4.74 -16.15
CA ARG A 38 -0.60 -4.52 -14.99
C ARG A 38 -1.26 -4.91 -13.69
N CYS A 39 -0.53 -5.67 -12.88
CA CYS A 39 -0.88 -5.99 -11.52
C CYS A 39 0.05 -5.27 -10.55
N VAL A 40 -0.38 -5.17 -9.30
CA VAL A 40 0.41 -4.74 -8.15
C VAL A 40 0.50 -5.90 -7.17
N LEU A 41 1.69 -6.13 -6.62
CA LEU A 41 1.92 -7.11 -5.56
C LEU A 41 2.39 -6.38 -4.31
N PHE A 42 1.61 -6.46 -3.22
CA PHE A 42 1.96 -5.92 -1.91
C PHE A 42 2.54 -7.03 -1.02
N ASP A 43 3.73 -6.82 -0.46
CA ASP A 43 4.27 -7.65 0.63
C ASP A 43 3.78 -7.10 1.97
N LEU A 44 2.90 -7.85 2.62
CA LEU A 44 2.30 -7.58 3.93
C LEU A 44 2.96 -8.39 5.06
N SER A 45 4.10 -9.04 4.79
CA SER A 45 4.83 -9.87 5.78
C SER A 45 5.41 -9.08 6.95
N ASN A 46 5.35 -7.75 6.89
CA ASN A 46 5.88 -6.83 7.90
C ASN A 46 7.39 -7.01 8.17
N ARG A 47 8.16 -7.37 7.13
CA ARG A 47 9.61 -7.53 7.24
C ARG A 47 10.34 -6.29 6.72
N PRO A 48 11.46 -5.89 7.35
CA PRO A 48 12.22 -4.73 6.90
C PRO A 48 12.87 -4.92 5.53
N ASP A 49 13.17 -6.16 5.14
CA ASP A 49 13.76 -6.53 3.86
C ASP A 49 12.69 -6.86 2.80
N THR A 50 12.99 -6.44 1.56
CA THR A 50 12.16 -6.68 0.38
C THR A 50 12.70 -7.85 -0.44
N VAL A 51 11.81 -8.61 -1.07
CA VAL A 51 12.16 -9.63 -2.07
C VAL A 51 12.02 -9.11 -3.51
N PHE A 52 11.59 -7.86 -3.67
CA PHE A 52 11.41 -7.22 -4.97
C PHE A 52 12.71 -6.59 -5.43
N ASN A 53 13.22 -7.03 -6.60
CA ASN A 53 14.41 -6.43 -7.22
C ASN A 53 14.16 -4.99 -7.70
N ALA A 54 12.91 -4.68 -8.05
CA ALA A 54 12.45 -3.34 -8.41
C ALA A 54 11.07 -3.14 -7.80
N GLY A 55 10.91 -2.12 -6.98
CA GLY A 55 9.68 -1.86 -6.25
C GLY A 55 9.77 -0.60 -5.41
N VAL A 56 8.79 -0.43 -4.54
CA VAL A 56 8.72 0.63 -3.54
C VAL A 56 8.83 -0.01 -2.18
N ASP A 57 9.85 0.40 -1.43
CA ASP A 57 10.00 0.06 -0.03
C ASP A 57 9.51 1.24 0.81
N ALA A 58 8.63 0.98 1.75
CA ALA A 58 8.01 2.02 2.55
C ALA A 58 7.87 1.65 4.02
N ARG A 59 7.94 2.68 4.87
CA ARG A 59 7.58 2.58 6.28
C ARG A 59 6.13 2.99 6.47
N VAL A 60 5.37 2.19 7.21
CA VAL A 60 4.02 2.54 7.67
C VAL A 60 4.15 3.52 8.83
N ASP A 61 3.60 4.72 8.64
CA ASP A 61 3.60 5.78 9.63
C ASP A 61 2.30 5.89 10.41
N TYR A 62 1.19 5.45 9.81
CA TYR A 62 -0.14 5.47 10.41
C TYR A 62 -0.98 4.34 9.82
N GLN A 63 -1.84 3.75 10.64
CA GLN A 63 -2.72 2.67 10.23
C GLN A 63 -4.08 2.77 10.92
N VAL A 64 -5.13 2.48 10.15
CA VAL A 64 -6.51 2.31 10.60
C VAL A 64 -7.04 1.00 10.04
N GLY A 65 -7.69 0.18 10.87
CA GLY A 65 -8.32 -1.07 10.41
C GLY A 65 -7.37 -2.26 10.38
N ALA A 66 -7.64 -3.22 9.48
CA ALA A 66 -6.97 -4.52 9.46
C ALA A 66 -5.56 -4.49 8.83
N ASP A 67 -4.76 -5.53 9.05
CA ASP A 67 -3.46 -5.75 8.38
C ASP A 67 -3.65 -6.47 7.01
N GLN A 68 -4.67 -6.09 6.24
CA GLN A 68 -5.02 -6.75 4.96
C GLN A 68 -5.42 -5.74 3.89
N LEU A 69 -5.10 -6.04 2.63
CA LEU A 69 -5.50 -5.26 1.47
C LEU A 69 -6.33 -6.15 0.54
N THR A 70 -7.65 -6.00 0.58
CA THR A 70 -8.63 -6.80 -0.17
C THR A 70 -9.73 -5.91 -0.74
N GLY A 71 -10.39 -6.37 -1.79
CA GLY A 71 -11.42 -5.60 -2.50
C GLY A 71 -10.82 -4.45 -3.29
N LEU A 72 -11.48 -3.30 -3.33
CA LEU A 72 -11.00 -2.12 -4.05
C LEU A 72 -9.88 -1.43 -3.26
N VAL A 73 -8.68 -1.39 -3.84
CA VAL A 73 -7.52 -0.70 -3.26
C VAL A 73 -7.23 0.57 -4.03
N ASN A 74 -7.20 1.70 -3.32
CA ASN A 74 -6.77 3.00 -3.86
C ASN A 74 -5.38 3.34 -3.29
N LEU A 75 -4.47 3.74 -4.16
CA LEU A 75 -3.11 4.16 -3.83
C LEU A 75 -2.88 5.56 -4.36
N GLN A 76 -2.61 6.51 -3.46
CA GLN A 76 -2.36 7.90 -3.78
C GLN A 76 -0.98 8.32 -3.27
N SER A 77 -0.14 8.84 -4.15
CA SER A 77 1.19 9.34 -3.80
C SER A 77 1.20 10.86 -3.83
N PHE A 78 1.74 11.47 -2.77
CA PHE A 78 1.81 12.91 -2.60
C PHE A 78 3.27 13.34 -2.57
N ASN A 79 3.66 14.17 -3.54
CA ASN A 79 4.96 14.81 -3.55
C ASN A 79 4.77 16.30 -3.22
N VAL A 80 5.05 16.66 -1.98
CA VAL A 80 4.91 18.03 -1.47
C VAL A 80 6.24 18.53 -0.91
N GLU A 81 6.36 19.86 -0.82
CA GLU A 81 7.52 20.49 -0.24
C GLU A 81 7.74 20.05 1.22
N LYS A 82 9.00 20.05 1.67
CA LYS A 82 9.35 19.59 3.03
C LYS A 82 8.58 20.34 4.12
N SER A 83 8.33 21.63 3.91
CA SER A 83 7.55 22.52 4.79
C SER A 83 6.09 22.06 4.98
N GLU A 84 5.49 21.44 3.96
CA GLU A 84 4.07 21.07 3.94
C GLU A 84 3.81 19.63 4.42
N ARG A 85 4.85 18.79 4.46
CA ARG A 85 4.72 17.34 4.77
C ARG A 85 4.04 17.06 6.09
N GLN A 86 4.36 17.82 7.15
CA GLN A 86 3.76 17.58 8.46
C GLN A 86 2.25 17.87 8.46
N LEU A 87 1.85 18.99 7.87
CA LEU A 87 0.44 19.36 7.74
C LEU A 87 -0.32 18.36 6.87
N LEU A 88 0.27 17.93 5.74
CA LEU A 88 -0.30 16.89 4.90
C LEU A 88 -0.51 15.59 5.68
N ARG A 89 0.51 15.11 6.40
CA ARG A 89 0.43 13.87 7.18
C ARG A 89 -0.68 13.93 8.24
N GLN A 90 -0.84 15.07 8.91
CA GLN A 90 -1.93 15.26 9.87
C GLN A 90 -3.31 15.19 9.18
N ARG A 91 -3.46 15.85 8.03
CA ARG A 91 -4.72 15.82 7.26
C ARG A 91 -5.05 14.41 6.75
N LEU A 92 -4.06 13.67 6.27
CA LEU A 92 -4.24 12.31 5.79
C LEU A 92 -4.60 11.36 6.95
N ALA A 93 -3.97 11.49 8.11
CA ALA A 93 -4.33 10.70 9.30
C ALA A 93 -5.80 10.93 9.69
N ASN A 94 -6.23 12.20 9.79
CA ASN A 94 -7.63 12.54 10.07
C ASN A 94 -8.58 12.00 8.99
N ALA A 95 -8.20 12.05 7.72
CA ALA A 95 -9.01 11.52 6.62
C ALA A 95 -9.17 9.99 6.71
N LEU A 96 -8.12 9.27 7.11
CA LEU A 96 -8.18 7.81 7.32
C LEU A 96 -9.07 7.47 8.52
N ASP A 97 -8.98 8.22 9.62
CA ASP A 97 -9.83 8.03 10.79
C ASP A 97 -11.31 8.26 10.45
N ASP A 98 -11.61 9.29 9.65
CA ASP A 98 -12.96 9.59 9.20
C ASP A 98 -13.50 8.54 8.20
N ALA A 99 -12.67 8.14 7.23
CA ALA A 99 -13.01 7.13 6.23
C ALA A 99 -13.43 5.78 6.84
N LYS A 100 -12.92 5.44 8.02
CA LYS A 100 -13.35 4.25 8.78
C LYS A 100 -14.86 4.26 9.05
N ASN A 101 -15.44 5.43 9.32
CA ASN A 101 -16.87 5.59 9.58
C ASN A 101 -17.74 5.39 8.32
N TYR A 102 -17.11 5.39 7.14
CA TYR A 102 -17.76 5.23 5.83
C TYR A 102 -17.48 3.87 5.18
N GLY A 103 -17.00 2.89 5.95
CA GLY A 103 -16.85 1.51 5.49
C GLY A 103 -15.48 1.14 4.91
N MET A 104 -14.47 2.02 5.02
CA MET A 104 -13.08 1.67 4.74
C MET A 104 -12.64 0.48 5.63
N LYS A 105 -11.99 -0.52 5.03
CA LYS A 105 -11.52 -1.72 5.75
C LYS A 105 -10.11 -1.54 6.32
N THR A 106 -9.21 -1.00 5.50
CA THR A 106 -7.82 -0.72 5.87
C THR A 106 -7.41 0.62 5.31
N GLY A 107 -6.73 1.42 6.12
CA GLY A 107 -6.13 2.69 5.76
C GLY A 107 -4.69 2.75 6.23
N LEU A 108 -3.74 2.97 5.33
CA LEU A 108 -2.32 3.09 5.62
C LEU A 108 -1.80 4.44 5.13
N MET A 109 -1.02 5.11 5.96
CA MET A 109 -0.15 6.19 5.53
C MET A 109 1.29 5.69 5.57
N LEU A 110 1.99 5.84 4.46
CA LEU A 110 3.34 5.34 4.26
C LEU A 110 4.28 6.49 3.92
N THR A 111 5.55 6.36 4.29
CA THR A 111 6.65 7.16 3.73
C THR A 111 7.53 6.24 2.89
N ARG A 112 7.74 6.59 1.63
CA ARG A 112 8.65 5.84 0.74
C ARG A 112 10.11 6.10 1.10
N ASN A 113 10.92 5.05 1.06
CA ASN A 113 12.34 5.13 1.42
C ASN A 113 13.18 5.84 0.35
N ASP A 114 12.77 5.79 -0.92
CA ASP A 114 13.55 6.30 -2.05
C ASP A 114 13.52 7.84 -2.18
N ASN A 115 12.36 8.46 -1.92
CA ASN A 115 12.16 9.89 -2.16
C ASN A 115 11.43 10.62 -1.02
N ASN A 116 11.08 9.92 0.08
CA ASN A 116 10.30 10.46 1.20
C ASN A 116 8.91 11.01 0.79
N ALA A 117 8.33 10.56 -0.32
CA ALA A 117 6.96 10.89 -0.65
C ALA A 117 6.00 10.17 0.30
N THR A 118 4.93 10.85 0.68
CA THR A 118 3.85 10.28 1.49
C THR A 118 2.92 9.52 0.55
N VAL A 119 2.56 8.29 0.90
CA VAL A 119 1.57 7.49 0.17
C VAL A 119 0.41 7.20 1.10
N MET A 120 -0.81 7.40 0.63
CA MET A 120 -2.03 6.94 1.30
C MET A 120 -2.57 5.74 0.54
N LEU A 121 -2.83 4.65 1.26
CA LEU A 121 -3.37 3.42 0.71
C LEU A 121 -4.64 3.06 1.48
N THR A 122 -5.74 2.85 0.78
CA THR A 122 -7.04 2.50 1.40
C THR A 122 -7.65 1.30 0.71
N SER A 123 -8.26 0.39 1.46
CA SER A 123 -9.05 -0.72 0.95
C SER A 123 -10.52 -0.61 1.34
N TRP A 124 -11.39 -1.03 0.43
CA TRP A 124 -12.84 -0.95 0.52
C TRP A 124 -13.47 -2.26 0.01
N GLU A 125 -14.73 -2.53 0.38
CA GLU A 125 -15.49 -3.59 -0.30
C GLU A 125 -15.69 -3.21 -1.78
N GLU A 126 -15.66 -4.21 -2.67
CA GLU A 126 -16.06 -3.99 -4.05
C GLU A 126 -17.55 -3.64 -4.10
N PRO A 127 -17.96 -2.64 -4.91
CA PRO A 127 -19.37 -2.42 -5.18
C PRO A 127 -19.99 -3.69 -5.78
N GLN A 128 -21.16 -4.10 -5.26
CA GLN A 128 -21.94 -5.19 -5.86
C GLN A 128 -22.64 -4.74 -7.16
#